data_AF-A0A519ZW81-F1
#
_entry.id   AF-A0A519ZW81-F1
#
_cell.length_a   1.000
_cell.length_b   1.000
_cell.length_c   1.000
_cell.angle_alpha   90.00
_cell.angle_beta   90.00
_cell.angle_gamma   90.00
#
_symmetry.space_group_name_H-M   'P 1'
#
loop_
_entity.id
_entity.type
_entity.pdbx_description
1 polymer ?
#
loop_
_entity_poly.entity_id
_entity_poly.type
_entity_poly.pdbx_seq_one_letter_code
_entity_poly.pdbx_strand_id
1 'polypeptide(L)'
;VLKQVSPNEVYYYSEVSIPWPAENRDFVAHLTVHQNPETKVVTVDGPAVAGMVPVKEGVTRIYESKGQWIITPINKDNVKVVYTLQVDPGGNFPAWLINMLAAEGPVKSFQALREQIKKPAYQQVTASLNN
;
A
#
# COMPACT_ATOMS: atom_id res chain seq x y z
N VAL A 1 4.55 -3.85 -11.29
CA VAL A 1 3.27 -3.42 -11.89
C VAL A 1 2.77 -4.53 -12.80
N LEU A 2 1.49 -4.88 -12.76
CA LEU A 2 0.86 -5.86 -13.64
C LEU A 2 0.18 -5.19 -14.85
N LYS A 3 -0.57 -4.12 -14.58
CA LYS A 3 -1.31 -3.37 -15.61
C LYS A 3 -1.44 -1.91 -15.19
N GLN A 4 -1.09 -0.98 -16.06
CA GLN A 4 -1.39 0.44 -15.88
C GLN A 4 -2.60 0.80 -16.75
N VAL A 5 -3.69 1.24 -16.13
CA VAL A 5 -4.92 1.61 -16.86
C VAL A 5 -4.87 3.07 -17.25
N SER A 6 -4.38 3.93 -16.35
CA SER A 6 -4.21 5.37 -16.55
C SER A 6 -3.07 5.89 -15.67
N PRO A 7 -2.71 7.19 -15.71
CA PRO A 7 -1.77 7.77 -14.76
C PRO A 7 -2.19 7.59 -13.28
N ASN A 8 -3.51 7.46 -13.03
CA ASN A 8 -4.09 7.43 -11.68
C ASN A 8 -4.68 6.05 -11.31
N GLU A 9 -4.46 5.03 -12.14
CA GLU A 9 -5.04 3.70 -11.93
C GLU A 9 -4.07 2.59 -12.36
N VAL A 10 -3.73 1.72 -11.42
CA VAL A 10 -2.74 0.65 -11.64
C VAL A 10 -3.07 -0.61 -10.84
N TYR A 11 -2.83 -1.76 -11.45
CA TYR A 11 -2.83 -3.06 -10.79
C TYR A 11 -1.39 -3.47 -10.53
N TYR A 12 -1.07 -3.90 -9.31
CA TYR A 12 0.26 -4.42 -8.99
C TYR A 12 0.18 -5.66 -8.11
N TYR A 13 1.14 -6.55 -8.34
CA TYR A 13 1.41 -7.70 -7.50
C TYR A 13 2.42 -7.32 -6.43
N SER A 14 2.22 -7.82 -5.20
CA SER A 14 3.21 -7.74 -4.13
C SER A 14 3.26 -9.05 -3.37
N GLU A 15 4.47 -9.43 -3.00
CA GLU A 15 4.74 -10.49 -2.05
C GLU A 15 5.37 -9.87 -0.80
N VAL A 16 4.85 -10.25 0.35
CA VAL A 16 5.23 -9.78 1.67
C VAL A 16 5.91 -10.93 2.41
N SER A 17 7.17 -10.73 2.75
CA SER A 17 7.91 -11.66 3.60
C SER A 17 7.36 -11.64 5.02
N ILE A 18 7.03 -12.82 5.56
CA ILE A 18 6.54 -12.96 6.92
C ILE A 18 7.53 -13.81 7.73
N PRO A 19 7.80 -13.46 9.00
CA PRO A 19 8.61 -14.30 9.86
C PRO A 19 8.03 -15.71 10.07
N TRP A 20 8.92 -16.70 10.16
CA TRP A 20 8.56 -18.04 10.60
C TRP A 20 7.81 -17.99 11.95
N PRO A 21 6.75 -18.79 12.17
CA PRO A 21 6.36 -20.02 11.45
C PRO A 21 5.41 -19.84 10.27
N ALA A 22 5.09 -18.61 9.88
CA ALA A 22 4.07 -18.39 8.86
C ALA A 22 4.71 -18.18 7.47
N GLU A 23 4.04 -18.63 6.42
CA GLU A 23 4.50 -18.49 5.03
C GLU A 23 4.48 -17.04 4.53
N ASN A 24 5.13 -16.74 3.41
CA ASN A 24 4.94 -15.42 2.79
C ASN A 24 3.48 -15.21 2.39
N ARG A 25 3.07 -13.95 2.30
CA ARG A 25 1.76 -13.59 1.74
C ARG A 25 1.93 -12.88 0.42
N ASP A 26 1.02 -13.11 -0.52
CA ASP A 26 0.93 -12.30 -1.72
C ASP A 26 -0.46 -11.71 -1.92
N PHE A 27 -0.52 -10.64 -2.71
CA PHE A 27 -1.77 -10.03 -3.14
C PHE A 27 -1.58 -9.31 -4.47
N VAL A 28 -2.71 -9.11 -5.16
CA VAL A 28 -2.81 -8.12 -6.24
C VAL A 28 -3.69 -7.00 -5.72
N ALA A 29 -3.21 -5.76 -5.81
CA ALA A 29 -3.99 -4.58 -5.44
C ALA A 29 -4.35 -3.76 -6.68
N HIS A 30 -5.57 -3.24 -6.69
CA HIS A 30 -6.07 -2.28 -7.66
C HIS A 30 -6.02 -0.89 -7.05
N LEU A 31 -5.00 -0.10 -7.38
CA LEU A 31 -4.87 1.27 -6.91
C LEU A 31 -5.64 2.21 -7.81
N THR A 32 -6.47 3.05 -7.19
CA THR A 32 -7.12 4.20 -7.83
C THR A 32 -6.79 5.45 -7.03
N VAL A 33 -6.45 6.54 -7.73
CA VAL A 33 -6.04 7.81 -7.14
C VAL A 33 -7.03 8.89 -7.50
N HIS A 34 -7.52 9.61 -6.50
CA HIS A 34 -8.39 10.77 -6.64
C HIS A 34 -7.81 11.97 -5.89
N GLN A 35 -7.85 13.16 -6.49
CA GLN A 35 -7.50 14.40 -5.82
C GLN A 35 -8.68 15.36 -5.78
N ASN A 36 -9.00 15.87 -4.59
CA ASN A 36 -9.98 16.94 -4.46
C ASN A 36 -9.45 18.23 -5.12
N PRO A 37 -10.18 18.84 -6.07
CA PRO A 37 -9.67 19.99 -6.83
C PRO A 37 -9.53 21.26 -5.99
N GLU A 38 -10.27 21.41 -4.89
CA GLU A 38 -10.26 22.58 -4.02
C GLU A 38 -9.22 22.43 -2.90
N THR A 39 -9.31 21.35 -2.13
CA THR A 39 -8.46 21.12 -0.95
C THR A 39 -7.13 20.48 -1.27
N LYS A 40 -6.98 19.95 -2.49
CA LYS A 40 -5.81 19.19 -2.98
C LYS A 40 -5.51 17.91 -2.18
N VAL A 41 -6.43 17.46 -1.32
CA VAL A 41 -6.33 16.17 -0.62
C VAL A 41 -6.33 15.05 -1.65
N VAL A 42 -5.32 14.18 -1.58
CA VAL A 42 -5.22 12.98 -2.40
C VAL A 42 -5.71 11.78 -1.60
N THR A 43 -6.63 11.00 -2.19
CA THR A 43 -7.11 9.73 -1.66
C THR A 43 -6.66 8.62 -2.59
N VAL A 44 -6.10 7.55 -2.03
CA VAL A 44 -5.74 6.34 -2.78
C VAL A 44 -6.47 5.16 -2.17
N ASP A 45 -7.33 4.53 -2.96
CA ASP A 45 -7.99 3.28 -2.59
C ASP A 45 -7.24 2.10 -3.22
N GLY A 46 -6.97 1.08 -2.41
CA GLY A 46 -6.21 -0.09 -2.83
C GLY A 46 -6.78 -1.40 -2.28
N PRO A 47 -7.98 -1.83 -2.73
CA PRO A 47 -8.47 -3.16 -2.42
C PRO A 47 -7.64 -4.27 -3.08
N ALA A 48 -7.58 -5.43 -2.41
CA ALA A 48 -7.11 -6.65 -3.04
C ALA A 48 -8.10 -7.12 -4.11
N VAL A 49 -7.58 -7.66 -5.21
CA VAL A 49 -8.36 -8.22 -6.32
C VAL A 49 -7.82 -9.61 -6.69
N ALA A 50 -8.72 -10.50 -7.09
CA ALA A 50 -8.37 -11.86 -7.48
C ALA A 50 -8.23 -12.02 -9.01
N GLY A 51 -7.71 -13.18 -9.45
CA GLY A 51 -7.79 -13.61 -10.85
C GLY A 51 -6.75 -13.03 -11.82
N MET A 52 -5.82 -12.18 -11.35
CA MET A 52 -4.78 -11.60 -12.22
C MET A 52 -3.46 -12.37 -12.22
N VAL A 53 -3.17 -13.12 -11.16
CA VAL A 53 -1.95 -13.92 -11.00
C VAL A 53 -2.31 -15.27 -10.38
N PRO A 54 -1.76 -16.40 -10.89
CA PRO A 54 -1.94 -17.72 -10.29
C PRO A 54 -1.52 -17.75 -8.81
N VAL A 55 -2.11 -18.65 -8.02
CA VAL A 55 -1.65 -18.92 -6.65
C VAL A 55 -0.31 -19.67 -6.73
N LYS A 56 0.60 -19.38 -5.80
CA LYS A 56 1.93 -19.99 -5.73
C LYS A 56 2.00 -20.99 -4.58
N GLU A 57 2.72 -22.09 -4.78
CA GLU A 57 3.04 -23.03 -3.70
C GLU A 57 3.96 -22.35 -2.65
N GLY A 58 3.70 -22.58 -1.37
CA GLY A 58 4.47 -22.01 -0.26
C GLY A 58 4.23 -20.51 -0.01
N VAL A 59 3.21 -19.91 -0.65
CA VAL A 59 2.79 -18.52 -0.44
C VAL A 59 1.27 -18.48 -0.23
N THR A 60 0.84 -17.90 0.88
CA THR A 60 -0.58 -17.75 1.20
C THR A 60 -1.16 -16.49 0.54
N ARG A 61 -2.18 -16.63 -0.31
CA ARG A 61 -2.85 -15.50 -0.97
C ARG A 61 -3.78 -14.75 -0.03
N ILE A 62 -3.61 -13.43 0.04
CA ILE A 62 -4.58 -12.51 0.67
C ILE A 62 -5.65 -12.18 -0.36
N TYR A 63 -6.91 -12.54 -0.05
CA TYR A 63 -8.08 -12.23 -0.87
C TYR A 63 -8.84 -11.01 -0.37
N GLU A 64 -8.86 -10.78 0.95
CA GLU A 64 -9.60 -9.69 1.57
C GLU A 64 -8.63 -8.69 2.19
N SER A 65 -8.45 -7.57 1.50
CA SER A 65 -7.68 -6.44 1.99
C SER A 65 -8.23 -5.15 1.42
N LYS A 66 -8.25 -4.11 2.24
CA LYS A 66 -8.60 -2.75 1.85
C LYS A 66 -7.61 -1.78 2.49
N GLY A 67 -6.71 -1.26 1.68
CA GLY A 67 -5.86 -0.13 2.04
C GLY A 67 -6.49 1.19 1.58
N GLN A 68 -6.44 2.21 2.43
CA GLN A 68 -6.77 3.58 2.06
C GLN A 68 -5.69 4.54 2.55
N TRP A 69 -5.20 5.37 1.64
CA TRP A 69 -4.30 6.48 1.95
C TRP A 69 -5.05 7.80 1.80
N ILE A 70 -4.92 8.66 2.81
CA ILE A 70 -5.38 10.05 2.76
C ILE A 70 -4.15 10.93 2.97
N ILE A 71 -3.83 11.72 1.95
CA ILE A 71 -2.67 12.61 1.93
C ILE A 71 -3.18 14.04 1.87
N THR A 72 -3.02 14.75 2.98
CA THR A 72 -3.52 16.11 3.18
C THR A 72 -2.36 17.10 3.16
N PRO A 73 -2.36 18.10 2.25
CA PRO A 73 -1.42 19.21 2.32
C PRO A 73 -1.56 19.97 3.65
N ILE A 74 -0.44 20.25 4.32
CA ILE A 74 -0.43 21.07 5.53
C ILE A 74 0.18 22.44 5.23
N ASN A 75 1.29 22.46 4.49
CA ASN A 75 1.92 23.66 3.94
C ASN A 75 2.77 23.26 2.72
N LYS A 76 3.61 24.17 2.22
CA LYS A 76 4.43 23.94 1.01
C LYS A 76 5.38 22.74 1.10
N ASP A 77 5.87 22.44 2.30
CA ASP A 77 6.94 21.45 2.50
C ASP A 77 6.47 20.22 3.28
N ASN A 78 5.22 20.22 3.76
CA ASN A 78 4.70 19.19 4.64
C ASN A 78 3.32 18.72 4.22
N VAL A 79 3.15 17.40 4.30
CA VAL A 79 1.87 16.71 4.16
C VAL A 79 1.61 15.86 5.39
N LYS A 80 0.33 15.70 5.73
CA LYS A 80 -0.13 14.68 6.67
C LYS A 80 -0.57 13.47 5.87
N VAL A 81 -0.08 12.29 6.26
CA VAL A 81 -0.50 11.02 5.65
C VAL A 81 -1.19 10.18 6.71
N VAL A 82 -2.39 9.73 6.39
CA VAL A 82 -3.13 8.73 7.16
C VAL A 82 -3.29 7.51 6.29
N TYR A 83 -2.80 6.37 6.76
CA TYR A 83 -3.00 5.08 6.10
C TYR A 83 -3.83 4.17 7.00
N THR A 84 -4.92 3.65 6.47
CA THR A 84 -5.77 2.65 7.13
C THR A 84 -5.71 1.36 6.33
N LEU A 85 -5.46 0.25 7.01
CA LEU A 85 -5.42 -1.08 6.42
C LEU A 85 -6.33 -2.01 7.20
N GLN A 86 -7.33 -2.56 6.51
CA GLN A 86 -8.07 -3.72 6.97
C GLN A 86 -7.64 -4.91 6.11
N VAL A 87 -7.22 -5.99 6.72
CA VAL A 87 -6.74 -7.17 6.01
C VAL A 87 -7.09 -8.44 6.77
N ASP A 88 -7.61 -9.44 6.06
CA ASP A 88 -7.57 -10.83 6.50
C ASP A 88 -6.32 -11.48 5.87
N PRO A 89 -5.27 -11.74 6.68
CA PRO A 89 -4.03 -12.27 6.14
C PRO A 89 -4.11 -13.76 5.78
N GLY A 90 -5.21 -14.44 6.15
CA GLY A 90 -5.46 -15.85 5.87
C GLY A 90 -4.48 -16.82 6.54
N GLY A 91 -4.87 -18.10 6.60
CA GLY A 91 -4.06 -19.16 7.19
C GLY A 91 -3.91 -19.05 8.71
N ASN A 92 -2.98 -19.82 9.28
CA ASN A 92 -2.84 -19.94 10.72
C ASN A 92 -1.71 -19.01 11.23
N PHE A 93 -2.08 -17.99 11.99
CA PHE A 93 -1.13 -17.08 12.62
C PHE A 93 -1.14 -17.24 14.13
N PRO A 94 0.04 -17.43 14.76
CA PRO A 94 0.15 -17.24 16.20
C PRO A 94 -0.27 -15.81 16.57
N ALA A 95 -1.03 -15.65 17.66
CA ALA A 95 -1.52 -14.34 18.10
C ALA A 95 -0.39 -13.32 18.30
N TRP A 96 0.77 -13.77 18.80
CA TRP A 96 1.95 -12.91 18.96
C TRP A 96 2.44 -12.33 17.62
N LEU A 97 2.33 -13.09 16.52
CA LEU A 97 2.79 -12.67 15.20
C LEU A 97 1.84 -11.63 14.59
N ILE A 98 0.53 -11.82 14.74
CA ILE A 98 -0.47 -10.80 14.35
C ILE A 98 -0.20 -9.50 15.10
N ASN A 99 -0.03 -9.58 16.42
CA ASN A 99 0.17 -8.40 17.26
C ASN A 99 1.45 -7.65 16.87
N MET A 100 2.54 -8.36 16.60
CA MET A 100 3.79 -7.76 16.13
C MET A 100 3.60 -7.06 14.78
N LEU A 101 2.96 -7.72 13.79
CA LEU A 101 2.72 -7.13 12.47
C LEU A 101 1.83 -5.88 12.56
N ALA A 102 0.77 -5.92 13.37
CA ALA A 102 -0.12 -4.79 13.57
C ALA A 102 0.56 -3.61 14.28
N ALA A 103 1.41 -3.87 15.28
CA ALA A 103 2.09 -2.83 16.05
C ALA A 103 3.29 -2.22 15.30
N GLU A 104 4.12 -3.05 14.68
CA GLU A 104 5.41 -2.61 14.11
C GLU A 104 5.35 -2.36 12.61
N GLY A 105 4.53 -3.10 11.88
CA GLY A 105 4.46 -3.05 10.41
C GLY A 105 4.22 -1.62 9.90
N PRO A 106 3.17 -0.92 10.36
CA PRO A 106 2.91 0.45 9.94
C PRO A 106 4.05 1.41 10.30
N VAL A 107 4.58 1.33 11.52
CA VAL A 107 5.65 2.24 11.98
C VAL A 107 6.90 2.10 11.12
N LYS A 108 7.37 0.86 10.91
CA LYS A 108 8.55 0.59 10.06
C LYS A 108 8.31 1.00 8.61
N SER A 109 7.11 0.77 8.08
CA SER A 109 6.74 1.18 6.71
C SER A 109 6.84 2.69 6.52
N PHE A 110 6.30 3.47 7.47
CA PHE A 110 6.36 4.93 7.40
C PHE A 110 7.75 5.49 7.64
N GLN A 111 8.57 4.87 8.50
CA GLN A 111 9.99 5.21 8.65
C GLN A 111 10.75 4.99 7.34
N ALA A 112 10.58 3.82 6.71
CA ALA A 112 11.19 3.52 5.42
C ALA A 112 10.70 4.46 4.31
N LEU A 113 9.40 4.78 4.28
CA LEU A 113 8.84 5.76 3.35
C LEU A 113 9.49 7.13 3.52
N ARG A 114 9.68 7.59 4.76
CA ARG A 114 10.34 8.87 5.06
C ARG A 114 11.76 8.92 4.53
N GLU A 115 12.48 7.80 4.58
CA GLU A 115 13.82 7.72 3.98
C GLU A 115 13.75 7.65 2.44
N GLN A 116 12.77 6.94 1.87
CA GLN A 116 12.65 6.88 0.41
C GLN A 116 12.36 8.22 -0.23
N ILE A 117 11.46 9.01 0.35
CA ILE A 117 11.10 10.31 -0.24
C ILE A 117 12.27 11.29 -0.26
N LYS A 118 13.31 11.11 0.57
CA LYS A 118 14.52 11.96 0.55
C LYS A 118 15.42 11.70 -0.67
N LYS A 119 15.21 10.60 -1.40
CA LYS A 119 16.04 10.27 -2.57
C LYS A 119 15.89 11.36 -3.65
N PRO A 120 16.97 11.70 -4.38
CA PRO A 120 16.95 12.76 -5.40
C PRO A 120 15.83 12.62 -6.43
N ALA A 121 15.51 11.37 -6.81
CA ALA A 121 14.45 11.04 -7.76
C ALA A 121 13.05 11.53 -7.34
N TYR A 122 12.82 11.88 -6.07
CA TYR A 122 11.54 12.38 -5.57
C TYR A 122 11.59 13.85 -5.12
N GLN A 123 12.79 14.44 -5.01
CA GLN A 123 12.97 15.83 -4.56
C GLN A 123 12.86 16.85 -5.69
N GLN A 124 13.01 16.40 -6.94
CA GLN A 124 13.06 17.27 -8.13
C GLN A 124 11.86 17.06 -9.07
N VAL A 125 10.76 16.48 -8.57
CA VAL A 125 9.60 16.11 -9.39
C VAL A 125 8.47 17.10 -9.21
N THR A 126 7.96 17.63 -10.32
CA THR A 126 6.67 18.32 -10.36
C THR A 126 5.63 17.33 -10.86
N ALA A 127 4.75 16.85 -9.99
CA ALA A 127 3.66 15.97 -10.38
C ALA A 127 2.42 16.80 -10.71
N SER A 128 1.85 16.61 -11.91
CA SER A 128 0.55 17.17 -12.31
C SER A 128 -0.42 16.01 -12.48
N LEU A 129 -1.43 15.93 -11.61
CA LEU A 129 -2.59 15.08 -11.84
C LEU A 129 -3.47 15.83 -12.84
N ASN A 130 -3.25 15.58 -14.13
CA ASN A 130 -4.08 16.18 -15.18
C ASN A 130 -5.47 15.56 -15.06
N ASN A 131 -6.47 16.39 -14.75
CA ASN A 131 -7.89 16.04 -14.83
C ASN A 131 -8.33 15.90 -16.28
#